data_AF-A0A349EB81-F1
#
_entry.id   AF-A0A349EB81-F1
#
_cell.length_a   1.000
_cell.length_b   1.000
_cell.length_c   1.000
_cell.angle_alpha   90.00
_cell.angle_beta   90.00
_cell.angle_gamma   90.00
#
_symmetry.space_group_name_H-M   'P 1'
#
loop_
_entity.id
_entity.type
_entity.pdbx_description
1 polymer ?
#
loop_
_entity_poly.entity_id
_entity_poly.type
_entity_poly.pdbx_seq_one_letter_code
_entity_poly.pdbx_strand_id
1 'polypeptide(L)'
;RNSIGKVKKVSNNPRPLWLLQDPVLLHINKGRLFYRKPIAILSGPERIETHWWSGADVCRDYYVARESSGSRLWIYQEKGSVKKWYLHGIFA
;
A
#
# COMPACT_ATOMS: atom_id res chain seq x y z
N ARG A 1 7.66 -39.57 -10.67
CA ARG A 1 8.51 -38.54 -10.03
C ARG A 1 7.65 -37.27 -9.91
N ASN A 2 6.96 -37.10 -8.77
CA ASN A 2 5.98 -36.02 -8.56
C ASN A 2 6.69 -34.72 -8.17
N SER A 3 6.70 -33.74 -9.06
CA SER A 3 7.09 -32.37 -8.74
C SER A 3 5.86 -31.64 -8.19
N ILE A 4 5.76 -31.54 -6.87
CA ILE A 4 4.73 -30.76 -6.18
C ILE A 4 4.97 -29.29 -6.55
N GLY A 5 4.17 -28.78 -7.48
CA GLY A 5 4.16 -27.37 -7.85
C GLY A 5 3.90 -26.52 -6.61
N LYS A 6 4.85 -25.65 -6.26
CA LYS A 6 4.70 -24.69 -5.17
C LYS A 6 3.46 -23.84 -5.44
N VAL A 7 2.41 -24.04 -4.63
CA VAL A 7 1.24 -23.16 -4.62
C VAL A 7 1.75 -21.77 -4.23
N LYS A 8 1.77 -20.83 -5.18
CA LYS A 8 1.99 -19.41 -4.88
C LYS A 8 0.90 -18.99 -3.91
N LYS A 9 1.29 -18.63 -2.69
CA LYS A 9 0.41 -18.04 -1.68
C LYS A 9 -0.11 -16.72 -2.28
N VAL A 10 -1.31 -16.76 -2.86
CA VAL A 10 -1.99 -15.56 -3.35
C VAL A 10 -2.17 -14.68 -2.13
N SER A 11 -1.51 -13.52 -2.10
CA SER A 11 -1.77 -12.51 -1.08
C SER A 11 -3.24 -12.13 -1.23
N ASN A 12 -4.07 -12.58 -0.29
CA ASN A 12 -5.50 -12.26 -0.25
C ASN A 12 -5.68 -10.83 0.26
N ASN A 13 -4.91 -9.90 -0.29
CA ASN A 13 -4.98 -8.51 0.06
C ASN A 13 -6.16 -7.92 -0.72
N PRO A 14 -7.19 -7.43 -0.03
CA PRO A 14 -8.31 -6.83 -0.70
C PRO A 14 -7.79 -5.65 -1.52
N ARG A 15 -8.06 -5.64 -2.82
CA ARG A 15 -7.86 -4.46 -3.66
C ARG A 15 -9.07 -3.56 -3.42
N PRO A 16 -8.88 -2.25 -3.13
CA PRO A 16 -10.02 -1.37 -2.99
C PRO A 16 -10.73 -1.24 -4.33
N LEU A 17 -12.06 -1.16 -4.25
CA LEU A 17 -12.93 -0.93 -5.41
C LEU A 17 -12.76 0.49 -5.99
N TRP A 18 -12.24 1.42 -5.19
CA TRP A 18 -12.02 2.82 -5.56
C TRP A 18 -10.55 3.20 -5.45
N LEU A 19 -9.97 3.52 -6.60
CA LEU A 19 -8.66 4.10 -6.76
C LEU A 19 -8.79 5.62 -6.89
N LEU A 20 -8.03 6.37 -6.10
CA LEU A 20 -7.86 7.79 -6.33
C LEU A 20 -7.07 7.99 -7.63
N GLN A 21 -7.52 8.92 -8.48
CA GLN A 21 -6.79 9.29 -9.71
C GLN A 21 -5.41 9.85 -9.36
N ASP A 22 -5.34 10.64 -8.28
CA ASP A 22 -4.09 11.18 -7.73
C ASP A 22 -3.87 10.69 -6.29
N PRO A 23 -2.75 10.01 -6.00
CA PRO A 23 -2.39 9.61 -4.64
C PRO A 23 -2.17 10.83 -3.73
N VAL A 24 -2.76 10.79 -2.53
CA VAL A 24 -2.64 11.90 -1.57
C VAL A 24 -1.45 11.67 -0.64
N LEU A 25 -0.53 12.63 -0.54
CA LEU A 25 0.62 12.53 0.35
C LEU A 25 0.17 12.47 1.82
N LEU A 26 0.73 11.52 2.57
CA LEU A 26 0.53 11.37 4.01
C LEU A 26 1.68 12.02 4.77
N HIS A 27 1.36 12.55 5.96
CA HIS A 27 2.35 13.19 6.82
C HIS A 27 2.69 12.31 8.01
N ILE A 28 3.95 12.39 8.45
CA ILE A 28 4.43 11.75 9.67
C ILE A 28 4.61 12.84 10.72
N ASN A 29 3.96 12.67 11.87
CA ASN A 29 4.15 13.54 13.03
C ASN A 29 4.47 12.68 14.26
N LYS A 30 5.61 12.93 14.91
CA LYS A 30 6.11 12.15 16.06
C LYS A 30 6.08 10.62 15.82
N GLY A 31 6.46 10.18 14.61
CA GLY A 31 6.49 8.76 14.23
C GLY A 31 5.12 8.14 13.94
N ARG A 32 4.03 8.90 13.97
CA ARG A 32 2.68 8.45 13.59
C ARG A 32 2.30 8.97 12.22
N LEU A 33 1.64 8.13 11.40
CA LEU A 33 1.11 8.51 10.10
C LEU A 33 -0.24 9.23 10.27
N PHE A 34 -0.48 10.22 9.42
CA PHE A 34 -1.70 11.01 9.40
C PHE A 34 -2.21 11.19 7.97
N TYR A 35 -3.52 10.99 7.81
CA TYR A 35 -4.28 11.51 6.68
C TYR A 35 -5.07 12.75 7.12
N ARG A 36 -6.24 12.56 7.73
CA ARG A 36 -6.98 13.60 8.47
C ARG A 36 -6.89 13.39 9.97
N LYS A 37 -6.89 12.12 10.38
CA LYS A 37 -6.63 11.69 11.76
C LYS A 37 -5.44 10.72 11.79
N PRO A 38 -4.94 10.34 12.99
CA PRO A 38 -3.92 9.30 13.08
C PRO A 38 -4.39 8.02 12.40
N ILE A 39 -3.49 7.40 11.63
CA ILE A 39 -3.73 6.11 10.97
C ILE A 39 -2.77 5.06 11.53
N ALA A 40 -3.28 3.84 11.69
CA ALA A 40 -2.50 2.67 12.10
C ALA A 40 -2.46 1.66 10.97
N ILE A 41 -1.29 1.11 10.67
CA ILE A 41 -1.14 0.04 9.67
C ILE A 41 -1.76 -1.24 10.23
N LEU A 42 -2.65 -1.86 9.47
CA LEU A 42 -3.31 -3.13 9.78
C LEU A 42 -2.64 -4.33 9.09
N SER A 43 -2.26 -4.19 7.82
CA SER A 43 -1.63 -5.27 7.05
C SER A 43 -0.69 -4.74 5.96
N GLY A 44 0.18 -5.62 5.45
CA GLY A 44 1.21 -5.32 4.45
C GLY A 44 2.63 -5.59 4.97
N PRO A 45 3.68 -5.30 4.20
CA PRO A 45 3.61 -4.76 2.83
C PRO A 45 3.21 -5.82 1.80
N GLU A 46 2.38 -5.43 0.85
CA GLU A 46 2.29 -6.09 -0.45
C GLU A 46 3.08 -5.28 -1.47
N ARG A 47 4.11 -5.90 -2.03
CA ARG A 47 4.98 -5.25 -2.99
C ARG A 47 4.38 -5.36 -4.39
N ILE A 48 4.18 -4.21 -5.01
CA ILE A 48 3.83 -4.11 -6.42
C ILE A 48 5.02 -3.46 -7.11
N GLU A 49 5.66 -4.26 -7.95
CA GLU A 49 6.79 -3.88 -8.78
C GLU A 49 6.34 -3.86 -10.24
N THR A 50 6.53 -2.72 -10.91
CA THR A 50 6.19 -2.58 -12.33
C THR A 50 7.48 -2.59 -13.15
N HIS A 51 8.07 -3.77 -13.38
CA HIS A 51 9.35 -3.93 -14.09
C HIS A 51 9.19 -4.62 -15.45
N TRP A 52 8.66 -3.95 -16.49
CA TRP A 52 8.48 -4.67 -17.77
C TRP A 52 8.42 -3.86 -19.08
N TRP A 53 8.34 -2.53 -19.12
CA TRP A 53 8.73 -1.77 -20.35
C TRP A 53 8.85 -0.24 -20.14
N SER A 54 8.32 0.34 -19.06
CA SER A 54 8.14 1.80 -18.96
C SER A 54 9.30 2.61 -18.38
N GLY A 55 10.50 2.04 -18.21
CA GLY A 55 11.71 2.79 -17.83
C GLY A 55 11.70 3.44 -16.43
N ALA A 56 10.66 3.23 -15.64
CA ALA A 56 10.57 3.69 -14.25
C ALA A 56 10.46 2.49 -13.32
N ASP A 57 11.46 2.29 -12.46
CA ASP A 57 11.45 1.29 -11.39
C ASP A 57 10.45 1.72 -10.31
N VAL A 58 9.15 1.59 -10.60
CA VAL A 58 8.10 1.86 -9.63
C VAL A 58 7.99 0.64 -8.71
N CYS A 59 8.66 0.73 -7.57
CA CYS A 59 8.53 -0.20 -6.46
C CYS A 59 7.69 0.46 -5.36
N ARG A 60 6.46 0.00 -5.21
CA ARG A 60 5.51 0.48 -4.20
C ARG A 60 5.16 -0.62 -3.22
N ASP A 61 5.26 -0.30 -1.94
CA ASP A 61 4.83 -1.17 -0.86
C ASP A 61 3.46 -0.73 -0.38
N TYR A 62 2.44 -1.54 -0.66
CA TYR A 62 1.07 -1.28 -0.27
C TYR A 62 0.75 -1.85 1.10
N TYR A 63 -0.04 -1.10 1.86
CA TYR A 63 -0.50 -1.43 3.19
C TYR A 63 -1.99 -1.14 3.30
N VAL A 64 -2.69 -1.92 4.10
CA VAL A 64 -4.02 -1.54 4.59
C VAL A 64 -3.80 -0.83 5.92
N ALA A 65 -4.35 0.36 6.07
CA ALA A 65 -4.33 1.13 7.31
C ALA A 65 -5.76 1.39 7.79
N ARG A 66 -5.90 1.79 9.06
CA ARG A 66 -7.16 2.23 9.65
C ARG A 66 -6.96 3.61 10.24
N GLU A 67 -7.80 4.54 9.82
CA GLU A 67 -7.92 5.83 10.47
C GLU A 67 -8.68 5.69 11.79
N SER A 68 -8.38 6.51 12.78
CA SER A 68 -9.10 6.51 14.07
C SER A 68 -10.62 6.76 13.96
N SER A 69 -11.09 7.28 12.82
CA SER A 69 -12.52 7.40 12.47
C SER A 69 -13.20 6.06 12.17
N GLY A 70 -12.43 5.00 11.93
CA GLY A 70 -12.93 3.68 11.53
C GLY A 70 -12.70 3.35 10.06
N SER A 71 -12.39 4.32 9.21
CA SER A 71 -12.16 4.12 7.78
C SER A 71 -10.93 3.25 7.52
N ARG A 72 -11.06 2.27 6.62
CA ARG A 72 -9.94 1.47 6.12
C ARG A 72 -9.35 2.14 4.89
N LEU A 73 -8.04 2.32 4.88
CA LEU A 73 -7.29 3.05 3.88
C LEU A 73 -6.34 2.11 3.15
N TRP A 74 -6.16 2.32 1.86
CA TRP A 74 -5.12 1.68 1.06
C TRP A 74 -4.01 2.68 0.83
N ILE A 75 -2.88 2.48 1.50
CA ILE A 75 -1.75 3.40 1.48
C ILE A 75 -0.56 2.69 0.84
N TYR A 76 0.37 3.43 0.24
CA TYR A 76 1.64 2.87 -0.19
C TYR A 76 2.83 3.74 0.21
N GLN A 77 3.97 3.08 0.32
CA GLN A 77 5.27 3.72 0.44
C GLN A 77 6.02 3.61 -0.89
N GLU A 78 6.55 4.72 -1.39
CA GLU A 78 7.47 4.70 -2.54
C GLU A 78 8.88 4.38 -2.08
N LYS A 79 9.55 3.53 -2.85
CA LYS A 79 10.98 3.29 -2.71
C LYS A 79 11.75 4.43 -3.40
N GLY A 80 12.39 5.26 -2.60
CA GLY A 80 13.28 6.34 -3.04
C GLY A 80 14.18 6.79 -1.90
N SER A 81 15.06 7.77 -2.13
CA SER A 81 15.97 8.30 -1.10
C SER A 81 15.23 8.85 0.13
N VAL A 82 13.99 9.29 -0.05
CA VAL A 82 13.08 9.72 1.02
C VAL A 82 11.85 8.83 0.98
N LYS A 83 11.57 8.14 2.09
CA LYS A 83 10.34 7.33 2.25
C LYS A 83 9.13 8.24 2.30
N LYS A 84 8.39 8.35 1.19
CA LYS A 84 7.11 9.05 1.12
C LYS A 84 5.96 8.07 1.21
N TRP A 85 4.94 8.47 1.94
CA TRP A 85 3.72 7.71 2.14
C TRP A 85 2.57 8.37 1.40
N TYR A 86 1.73 7.59 0.75
CA TYR A 86 0.60 8.09 -0.02
C TYR A 86 -0.65 7.26 0.26
N LEU A 87 -1.80 7.92 0.26
CA LEU A 87 -3.12 7.30 0.23
C LEU A 87 -3.52 7.09 -1.23
N HIS A 88 -3.84 5.85 -1.60
CA HIS A 88 -4.25 5.47 -2.95
C HIS A 88 -5.74 5.11 -3.03
N GLY A 89 -6.36 4.72 -1.93
CA GLY A 89 -7.79 4.39 -1.92
C GLY A 89 -8.35 4.25 -0.52
N ILE A 90 -9.68 4.15 -0.44
CA ILE A 90 -10.42 3.90 0.80
C ILE A 90 -11.29 2.66 0.57
N PHE A 91 -11.28 1.73 1.53
CA PHE A 91 -12.18 0.58 1.52
C PHE A 91 -13.54 1.02 2.07
N ALA A 92 -14.59 0.88 1.25
CA ALA A 92 -15.97 1.10 1.66
C ALA A 92 -16.45 0.06 2.68
#